data_AF-A0A257PSD8-F1
#
_entry.id   AF-A0A257PSD8-F1
#
_cell.length_a   1.000
_cell.length_b   1.000
_cell.length_c   1.000
_cell.angle_alpha   90.00
_cell.angle_beta   90.00
_cell.angle_gamma   90.00
#
_symmetry.space_group_name_H-M   'P 1'
#
loop_
_entity.id
_entity.type
_entity.pdbx_description
1 polymer ?
#
loop_
_entity_poly.entity_id
_entity_poly.type
_entity_poly.pdbx_seq_one_letter_code
_entity_poly.pdbx_strand_id
1 'polypeptide(L)'
;MSKPKAERGLEDIQAQAITRNMRVSPRKLNLVAESIRNLPASRALADLTFSKRRIAKQVKKTLESAIANAENNHQLDVDKLVVKLAEVGRGIVMKRFHARGRGRSATVEKWFSHLKIVVEQREPVAKPMRDTRPGHKKSETTNSAGEAA
;
A
#
# COMPACT_ATOMS: atom_id res chain seq x y z
N MET A 1 -1.29 18.24 38.37
CA MET A 1 -1.35 16.87 37.82
C MET A 1 -1.46 16.96 36.30
N SER A 2 -0.37 16.68 35.58
CA SER A 2 -0.36 16.66 34.11
C SER A 2 -1.14 15.45 33.60
N LYS A 3 -1.90 15.60 32.52
CA LYS A 3 -2.54 14.45 31.85
C LYS A 3 -1.45 13.43 31.47
N PRO A 4 -1.67 12.13 31.71
CA PRO A 4 -0.74 11.11 31.23
C PRO A 4 -0.59 11.21 29.71
N LYS A 5 0.63 11.02 29.22
CA LYS A 5 0.94 11.00 27.79
C LYS A 5 0.19 9.81 27.17
N ALA A 6 -0.56 10.04 26.10
CA ALA A 6 -1.28 8.98 25.42
C ALA A 6 -0.29 7.89 24.96
N GLU A 7 -0.60 6.64 25.30
CA GLU A 7 0.16 5.47 24.87
C GLU A 7 0.14 5.38 23.33
N ARG A 8 1.23 4.89 22.73
CA ARG A 8 1.29 4.73 21.27
C ARG A 8 0.27 3.68 20.87
N GLY A 9 -0.69 4.06 20.02
CA GLY A 9 -1.67 3.11 19.46
C GLY A 9 -1.11 2.19 18.37
N LEU A 10 0.21 2.09 18.22
CA LEU A 10 0.89 1.23 17.26
C LEU A 10 1.95 0.40 17.98
N GLU A 11 2.05 -0.86 17.57
CA GLU A 11 3.09 -1.78 18.01
C GLU A 11 4.48 -1.28 17.56
N ASP A 12 5.53 -1.63 18.29
CA ASP A 12 6.89 -1.15 18.01
C ASP A 12 7.45 -1.60 16.64
N ILE A 13 6.84 -2.65 16.06
CA ILE A 13 7.16 -3.25 14.75
C ILE A 13 6.51 -2.47 13.60
N GLN A 14 5.63 -1.52 13.89
CA GLN A 14 4.83 -0.79 12.91
C GLN A 14 5.22 0.69 12.86
N ALA A 15 5.25 1.24 11.65
CA ALA A 15 5.40 2.67 11.41
C ALA A 15 4.24 3.19 10.57
N GLN A 16 3.84 4.44 10.82
CA GLN A 16 2.76 5.09 10.07
C GLN A 16 3.21 6.39 9.42
N ALA A 17 2.58 6.71 8.30
CA ALA A 17 2.60 8.04 7.71
C ALA A 17 1.19 8.49 7.36
N ILE A 18 0.89 9.75 7.63
CA ILE A 18 -0.40 10.36 7.36
C ILE A 18 -0.18 11.62 6.54
N THR A 19 -0.77 11.68 5.34
CA THR A 19 -0.92 12.94 4.61
C THR A 19 -2.35 13.40 4.66
N ARG A 20 -2.52 14.64 5.12
CA ARG A 20 -3.83 15.27 5.30
C ARG A 20 -4.12 16.27 4.17
N ASN A 21 -5.41 16.54 3.96
CA ASN A 21 -5.90 17.60 3.08
C ASN A 21 -5.48 17.47 1.61
N MET A 22 -5.41 16.24 1.08
CA MET A 22 -5.19 16.03 -0.35
C MET A 22 -6.42 16.40 -1.16
N ARG A 23 -6.22 17.21 -2.21
CA ARG A 23 -7.30 17.66 -3.11
C ARG A 23 -7.63 16.59 -4.15
N VAL A 24 -8.15 15.46 -3.67
CA VAL A 24 -8.53 14.29 -4.47
C VAL A 24 -9.81 13.69 -3.88
N SER A 25 -10.66 13.11 -4.74
CA SER A 25 -11.84 12.37 -4.28
C SER A 25 -11.43 11.05 -3.60
N PRO A 26 -12.04 10.68 -2.45
CA PRO A 26 -11.71 9.46 -1.73
C PRO A 26 -11.78 8.20 -2.60
N ARG A 27 -12.79 8.11 -3.48
CA ARG A 27 -12.97 6.96 -4.38
C ARG A 27 -11.78 6.75 -5.32
N LYS A 28 -11.29 7.83 -5.95
CA LYS A 28 -10.16 7.75 -6.89
C LYS A 28 -8.86 7.39 -6.17
N LEU A 29 -8.71 7.86 -4.93
CA LEU A 29 -7.55 7.57 -4.11
C LEU A 29 -7.58 6.14 -3.59
N ASN A 30 -8.75 5.64 -3.20
CA ASN A 30 -8.93 4.28 -2.72
C ASN A 30 -8.52 3.23 -3.75
N LEU A 31 -8.81 3.47 -5.03
CA LEU A 31 -8.39 2.57 -6.11
C LEU A 31 -6.85 2.45 -6.25
N VAL A 32 -6.09 3.43 -5.76
CA VAL A 32 -4.60 3.39 -5.75
C VAL A 32 -4.11 2.84 -4.41
N ALA A 33 -4.78 3.18 -3.30
CA ALA A 33 -4.47 2.61 -2.00
C ALA A 33 -4.68 1.08 -2.02
N GLU A 34 -5.73 0.60 -2.68
CA GLU A 34 -6.02 -0.82 -2.85
C GLU A 34 -4.94 -1.59 -3.60
N SER A 35 -4.33 -0.98 -4.63
CA SER A 35 -3.29 -1.65 -5.40
C SER A 35 -1.98 -1.82 -4.63
N ILE A 36 -1.80 -1.17 -3.48
CA ILE A 36 -0.57 -1.26 -2.68
C ILE A 36 -0.75 -2.04 -1.37
N ARG A 37 -1.98 -2.47 -1.02
CA ARG A 37 -2.23 -3.22 0.22
C ARG A 37 -1.58 -4.60 0.15
N ASN A 38 -0.98 -5.04 1.26
CA ASN A 38 -0.34 -6.36 1.42
C ASN A 38 0.83 -6.63 0.47
N LEU A 39 1.40 -5.60 -0.15
CA LEU A 39 2.59 -5.71 -0.98
C LEU A 39 3.85 -5.35 -0.19
N PRO A 40 5.00 -5.94 -0.53
CA PRO A 40 6.28 -5.50 0.03
C PRO A 40 6.56 -4.05 -0.42
N ALA A 41 7.21 -3.28 0.45
CA ALA A 41 7.43 -1.85 0.24
C ALA A 41 8.15 -1.54 -1.09
N SER A 42 9.15 -2.36 -1.44
CA SER A 42 9.90 -2.27 -2.69
C SER A 42 9.01 -2.41 -3.93
N ARG A 43 8.15 -3.44 -3.96
CA ARG A 43 7.20 -3.66 -5.07
C ARG A 43 6.15 -2.57 -5.14
N ALA A 44 5.62 -2.13 -4.00
CA ALA A 44 4.66 -1.04 -3.95
C ALA A 44 5.24 0.28 -4.51
N LEU A 45 6.52 0.58 -4.23
CA LEU A 45 7.21 1.73 -4.82
C LEU A 45 7.33 1.62 -6.35
N ALA A 46 7.65 0.44 -6.87
CA ALA A 46 7.70 0.20 -8.31
C ALA A 46 6.32 0.40 -8.96
N ASP A 47 5.28 -0.24 -8.41
CA ASP A 47 3.92 -0.15 -8.93
C ASP A 47 3.40 1.30 -8.92
N LEU A 48 3.71 2.08 -7.88
CA LEU A 48 3.35 3.51 -7.81
C LEU A 48 4.15 4.37 -8.78
N THR A 49 5.40 4.02 -9.08
CA THR A 49 6.26 4.76 -10.01
C THR A 49 5.78 4.62 -11.45
N PHE A 50 5.37 3.42 -11.86
CA PHE A 50 4.91 3.14 -13.22
C PHE A 50 3.39 3.28 -13.41
N SER A 51 2.66 3.67 -12.36
CA SER A 51 1.22 3.89 -12.45
C SER A 51 0.87 5.07 -13.36
N LYS A 52 -0.05 4.86 -14.30
CA LYS A 52 -0.59 5.91 -15.18
C LYS A 52 -1.42 6.97 -14.44
N ARG A 53 -1.80 6.71 -13.19
CA ARG A 53 -2.69 7.60 -12.42
C ARG A 53 -1.91 8.76 -11.80
N ARG A 54 -2.32 10.00 -12.05
CA ARG A 54 -1.72 11.22 -11.46
C ARG A 54 -1.57 11.17 -9.93
N ILE A 55 -2.51 10.51 -9.24
CA ILE A 55 -2.57 10.43 -7.78
C ILE A 55 -1.41 9.60 -7.22
N ALA A 56 -0.84 8.68 -8.01
CA ALA A 56 0.24 7.80 -7.57
C ALA A 56 1.47 8.57 -7.07
N LYS A 57 1.77 9.74 -7.64
CA LYS A 57 2.87 10.61 -7.18
C LYS A 57 2.70 11.05 -5.71
N GLN A 58 1.47 11.34 -5.29
CA GLN A 58 1.19 11.74 -3.90
C GLN A 58 1.25 10.53 -2.95
N VAL A 59 0.71 9.39 -3.39
CA VAL A 59 0.74 8.13 -2.62
C VAL A 59 2.17 7.62 -2.45
N LYS A 60 3.02 7.78 -3.47
CA LYS A 60 4.44 7.44 -3.42
C LYS A 60 5.17 8.22 -2.34
N LYS A 61 4.99 9.55 -2.29
CA LYS A 61 5.59 10.39 -1.25
C LYS A 61 5.16 9.99 0.16
N THR A 62 3.90 9.60 0.36
CA THR A 62 3.45 9.09 1.65
C THR A 62 4.09 7.76 2.02
N LEU A 63 4.29 6.87 1.05
CA LEU A 63 4.92 5.58 1.29
C LEU A 63 6.41 5.75 1.61
N GLU A 64 7.11 6.61 0.87
CA GLU A 64 8.50 6.99 1.16
C GLU A 64 8.64 7.58 2.57
N SER A 65 7.71 8.44 2.99
CA SER A 65 7.68 8.95 4.36
C SER A 65 7.41 7.86 5.41
N ALA A 66 6.60 6.84 5.10
CA ALA A 66 6.36 5.73 6.02
C ALA A 66 7.62 4.86 6.18
N ILE A 67 8.34 4.60 5.08
CA ILE A 67 9.61 3.87 5.09
C ILE A 67 10.66 4.65 5.89
N ALA A 68 10.79 5.95 5.66
CA ALA A 68 11.71 6.80 6.41
C ALA A 68 11.39 6.83 7.91
N ASN A 69 10.11 6.79 8.29
CA ASN A 69 9.71 6.70 9.69
C ASN A 69 10.05 5.34 10.30
N ALA A 70 9.93 4.24 9.55
CA ALA A 70 10.28 2.90 9.97
C ALA A 70 11.80 2.78 10.24
N GLU A 71 12.61 3.34 9.35
CA GLU A 71 14.07 3.33 9.47
C GLU A 71 14.54 4.21 10.64
N ASN A 72 14.13 5.48 10.67
CA ASN A 72 14.71 6.45 11.62
C ASN A 72 14.19 6.30 13.04
N ASN A 73 12.90 5.95 13.24
CA ASN A 73 12.30 5.93 14.57
C ASN A 73 12.24 4.54 15.19
N HIS A 74 12.11 3.50 14.37
CA HIS A 74 11.92 2.12 14.83
C HIS A 74 13.08 1.19 14.44
N GLN A 75 14.09 1.70 13.70
CA GLN A 75 15.25 0.93 13.23
C GLN A 75 14.87 -0.40 12.55
N LEU A 76 13.75 -0.39 11.83
CA LEU A 76 13.23 -1.56 11.12
C LEU A 76 13.98 -1.76 9.80
N ASP A 77 14.15 -3.01 9.41
CA ASP A 77 14.78 -3.39 8.15
C ASP A 77 13.84 -3.09 6.96
N VAL A 78 14.30 -2.24 6.04
CA VAL A 78 13.54 -1.74 4.89
C VAL A 78 13.11 -2.89 3.95
N ASP A 79 13.93 -3.92 3.82
CA ASP A 79 13.66 -5.04 2.90
C ASP A 79 12.54 -5.96 3.40
N LYS A 80 12.29 -5.96 4.72
CA LYS A 80 11.26 -6.75 5.38
C LYS A 80 9.95 -5.98 5.60
N LEU A 81 9.86 -4.74 5.11
CA LEU A 81 8.66 -3.93 5.27
C LEU A 81 7.55 -4.35 4.29
N VAL A 82 6.37 -4.55 4.85
CA VAL A 82 5.13 -4.82 4.11
C VAL A 82 4.12 -3.73 4.43
N VAL A 83 3.36 -3.31 3.41
CA VAL A 83 2.24 -2.39 3.61
C VAL A 83 1.07 -3.15 4.22
N LYS A 84 0.94 -3.08 5.55
CA LYS A 84 -0.17 -3.71 6.30
C LYS A 84 -1.51 -3.06 5.94
N LEU A 85 -1.53 -1.73 5.94
CA LEU A 85 -2.77 -0.97 5.83
C LEU A 85 -2.58 0.30 5.02
N ALA A 86 -3.48 0.52 4.06
CA ALA A 86 -3.58 1.74 3.28
C ALA A 86 -5.04 2.19 3.25
N GLU A 87 -5.36 3.14 4.13
CA GLU A 87 -6.70 3.65 4.38
C GLU A 87 -6.86 5.07 3.84
N VAL A 88 -8.06 5.33 3.32
CA VAL A 88 -8.42 6.64 2.77
C VAL A 88 -9.56 7.21 3.60
N GLY A 89 -9.26 8.25 4.36
CA GLY A 89 -10.25 9.03 5.11
C GLY A 89 -10.89 10.10 4.23
N ARG A 90 -12.18 10.37 4.47
CA ARG A 90 -12.86 11.54 3.91
C ARG A 90 -12.43 12.79 4.69
N GLY A 91 -12.09 13.85 3.98
CA GLY A 91 -11.82 15.17 4.57
C GLY A 91 -12.96 16.15 4.34
N ILE A 92 -12.64 17.44 4.42
CA ILE A 92 -13.60 18.53 4.19
C ILE A 92 -14.16 18.43 2.75
N VAL A 93 -15.46 18.68 2.61
CA VAL A 93 -16.11 18.78 1.30
C VAL A 93 -16.61 20.19 1.10
N MET A 94 -16.01 20.88 0.13
CA MET A 94 -16.41 22.23 -0.25
C MET A 94 -17.54 22.18 -1.27
N LYS A 95 -18.69 22.76 -0.92
CA LYS A 95 -19.83 22.91 -1.83
C LYS A 95 -19.65 24.16 -2.69
N ARG A 96 -19.95 24.05 -3.99
CA ARG A 96 -19.90 25.16 -4.96
C ARG A 96 -21.21 25.21 -5.73
N PHE A 97 -21.73 26.42 -5.94
CA PHE A 97 -22.90 26.64 -6.75
C PHE A 97 -22.60 26.36 -8.24
N HIS A 98 -23.54 25.74 -8.93
CA HIS A 98 -23.47 25.55 -10.37
C HIS A 98 -24.86 25.80 -10.98
N ALA A 99 -24.96 26.84 -11.80
CA ALA A 99 -26.19 27.18 -12.49
C ALA A 99 -26.56 26.09 -13.51
N ARG A 100 -27.85 25.76 -13.62
CA ARG A 100 -28.41 24.84 -14.60
C ARG A 100 -29.56 25.53 -15.35
N GLY A 101 -30.01 24.93 -16.44
CA GLY A 101 -31.11 25.47 -17.24
C GLY A 101 -32.43 25.56 -16.46
N ARG A 102 -33.34 26.42 -16.94
CA ARG A 102 -34.70 26.62 -16.40
C ARG A 102 -34.72 27.07 -14.93
N GLY A 103 -33.81 27.97 -14.54
CA GLY A 103 -33.75 28.53 -13.18
C GLY A 103 -33.32 27.54 -12.09
N ARG A 104 -32.83 26.35 -12.46
CA ARG A 104 -32.38 25.33 -11.50
C ARG A 104 -30.93 25.56 -11.10
N SER A 105 -30.59 25.16 -9.88
CA SER A 105 -29.22 25.13 -9.39
C SER A 105 -28.82 23.72 -8.96
N ALA A 106 -27.55 23.39 -9.17
CA ALA A 106 -26.93 22.17 -8.69
C ALA A 106 -25.72 22.53 -7.81
N THR A 107 -25.35 21.61 -6.92
CA THR A 107 -24.14 21.74 -6.10
C THR A 107 -23.03 20.88 -6.69
N VAL A 108 -21.85 21.47 -6.87
CA VAL A 108 -20.63 20.74 -7.22
C VAL A 108 -19.77 20.61 -5.96
N GLU A 109 -19.42 19.38 -5.61
CA GLU A 109 -18.60 19.08 -4.44
C GLU A 109 -17.11 19.00 -4.82
N LYS A 110 -16.27 19.75 -4.11
CA LYS A 110 -14.81 19.65 -4.18
C LYS A 110 -14.32 18.93 -2.92
N TRP A 111 -13.85 17.70 -3.15
CA TRP A 111 -13.48 16.77 -2.09
C TRP A 111 -12.03 16.95 -1.67
N PHE A 112 -11.81 16.91 -0.35
CA PHE A 112 -10.52 16.61 0.23
C PHE A 112 -10.52 15.23 0.86
N SER A 113 -9.34 14.62 0.91
CA SER A 113 -9.12 13.28 1.48
C SER A 113 -7.87 13.26 2.36
N HIS A 114 -7.83 12.30 3.26
CA HIS A 114 -6.66 11.96 4.06
C HIS A 114 -6.21 10.56 3.69
N LEU A 115 -4.90 10.32 3.66
CA LEU A 115 -4.33 9.00 3.42
C LEU A 115 -3.48 8.62 4.62
N LYS A 116 -3.75 7.43 5.14
CA LYS A 116 -2.96 6.78 6.18
C LYS A 116 -2.35 5.52 5.59
N ILE A 117 -1.04 5.41 5.66
CA ILE A 117 -0.29 4.20 5.31
C ILE A 117 0.39 3.71 6.59
N VAL A 118 0.22 2.43 6.89
CA VAL A 118 0.93 1.73 7.95
C VAL A 118 1.77 0.63 7.32
N VAL A 119 3.06 0.67 7.62
CA VAL A 119 4.02 -0.36 7.27
C VAL A 119 4.34 -1.18 8.51
N GLU A 120 4.55 -2.47 8.31
CA GLU A 120 4.87 -3.43 9.35
C GLU A 120 6.06 -4.24 8.89
N GLN A 121 7.02 -4.47 9.79
CA GLN A 121 8.07 -5.44 9.53
C GLN A 121 7.48 -6.84 9.72
N ARG A 122 7.44 -7.62 8.64
CA ARG A 122 6.93 -8.99 8.68
C ARG A 122 8.07 -9.93 8.31
N GLU A 123 8.29 -10.97 9.12
CA GLU A 123 9.16 -12.05 8.71
C GLU A 123 8.54 -12.77 7.50
N PRO A 124 9.34 -13.12 6.48
CA PRO A 124 8.84 -13.80 5.31
C PRO A 124 8.34 -15.18 5.71
N VAL A 125 7.05 -15.29 5.99
CA VAL A 125 6.38 -16.59 6.12
C VAL A 125 6.44 -17.22 4.74
N ALA A 126 7.33 -18.20 4.58
CA ALA A 126 7.38 -19.04 3.39
C ALA A 126 5.96 -19.55 3.16
N LYS A 127 5.31 -19.09 2.08
CA LYS A 127 4.02 -19.66 1.69
C LYS A 127 4.26 -21.15 1.52
N PRO A 128 3.49 -22.05 2.15
CA PRO A 128 3.62 -23.46 1.86
C PRO A 128 3.43 -23.60 0.36
N MET A 129 4.46 -24.15 -0.29
CA MET A 129 4.44 -24.47 -1.70
C MET A 129 3.18 -25.30 -1.91
N ARG A 130 2.19 -24.75 -2.63
CA ARG A 130 1.04 -25.55 -3.06
C ARG A 130 1.63 -26.67 -3.89
N ASP A 131 1.54 -27.90 -3.38
CA ASP A 131 2.01 -29.09 -4.06
C ASP A 131 1.61 -29.01 -5.53
N THR A 132 2.62 -29.03 -6.39
CA THR A 132 2.43 -29.29 -7.80
C THR A 132 1.58 -30.54 -7.92
N ARG A 133 0.48 -30.46 -8.67
CA ARG A 133 -0.48 -31.54 -8.90
C ARG A 133 0.22 -32.92 -8.96
N PRO A 134 -0.28 -33.95 -8.26
CA PRO A 134 0.33 -35.27 -8.29
C PRO A 134 0.16 -35.85 -9.71
N GLY A 135 1.25 -35.90 -10.49
CA GLY A 135 1.16 -36.44 -11.85
C GLY A 135 2.30 -36.19 -12.83
N HIS A 136 3.41 -35.54 -12.47
CA HIS A 136 4.56 -35.45 -13.38
C HIS A 136 5.84 -35.90 -12.68
N LYS A 137 6.08 -37.22 -12.67
CA LYS A 137 7.43 -37.76 -12.47
C LYS A 137 8.26 -37.30 -13.67
N LYS A 138 9.26 -36.45 -13.43
CA LYS A 138 10.37 -36.29 -14.38
C LYS A 138 11.05 -37.65 -14.45
N SER A 139 10.91 -38.33 -15.58
CA SER A 139 11.73 -39.50 -15.89
C SER A 139 13.17 -39.02 -16.03
N GLU A 140 14.02 -39.44 -15.10
CA GLU A 140 15.46 -39.39 -15.26
C GLU A 140 15.82 -40.36 -16.39
N THR A 141 16.23 -39.81 -17.54
CA THR A 141 16.84 -40.59 -18.61
C THR A 141 18.26 -40.95 -18.18
N THR A 142 18.46 -42.13 -17.58
CA THR A 142 19.79 -42.73 -17.48
C THR A 142 20.15 -43.33 -18.84
N ASN A 143 20.96 -42.62 -19.62
CA ASN A 143 21.68 -43.22 -20.74
C ASN A 143 22.83 -44.07 -20.18
N SER A 144 22.54 -45.32 -19.81
CA SER A 144 23.55 -46.38 -19.76
C SER A 144 23.50 -47.11 -21.10
N ALA A 145 24.11 -46.51 -22.12
CA ALA A 145 24.40 -47.16 -23.39
C ALA A 145 25.91 -47.39 -23.47
N GLY A 146 26.32 -48.65 -23.39
CA GLY A 146 27.51 -49.16 -24.09
C GLY A 146 28.77 -49.39 -23.26
N GLU A 147 28.81 -50.47 -22.49
CA GLU A 147 30.06 -51.20 -22.20
C GLU A 147 29.78 -52.70 -22.32
N ALA A 148 29.87 -53.23 -23.54
CA ALA A 148 29.98 -54.65 -23.85
C ALA A 148 30.58 -54.81 -25.26
N ALA A 149 31.62 -55.65 -25.33
CA ALA A 149 32.47 -56.04 -26.46
C ALA A 149 33.71 -55.16 -26.72
#